data_AF-A0A011QT06-F1
#
_entry.id   AF-A0A011QT06-F1
#
_cell.length_a   1.000
_cell.length_b   1.000
_cell.length_c   1.000
_cell.angle_alpha   90.00
_cell.angle_beta   90.00
_cell.angle_gamma   90.00
#
_symmetry.space_group_name_H-M   'P 1'
#
loop_
_entity.id
_entity.type
_entity.pdbx_description
1 polymer ?
#
loop_
_entity_poly.entity_id
_entity_poly.type
_entity_poly.pdbx_seq_one_letter_code
_entity_poly.pdbx_strand_id
1 'polypeptide(L)'
;MAAAERSLQLPVVYEDEALLVVDKPAGVAVHGGSGESFGVIEALRQQRPQARFLELAHRLDRETSGILLVGKKRSMLLALHEMFRAGAAGSTVRAADKRYLVLVAGRWMEPLRHVRLPLLKYLLVSGERRVRVAEDGRAAHTVFRLLARWQRFSLLEAELRTGRTHQIRVHLAHLGHPVAGDEKYGDFALNRVLAREGLKRMFLHASRMCLTHPLAGGELRLEAALPPALAGFRHWRAFCRRLRHASHRIMARRFELLVFDWDGTLLDSAAAIVDAISAACRDLDLPPPPAERARHVIGLGLRDALQHALPDLPESRYPQLVDRYRHHYLARDHELQLFAGAAELIAELSAAGHLLAVATGKSRLGLERALQHSGLGPFFHASRCADECFSKPHPQMLEELLDELAVDGERALMIGDTTHDLQMARNAGVASLAVAYGAHPAAALDAMQPLARVHELAELAAWLRTHA
;
A
#
# COMPACT_ATOMS: atom_id res chain seq x y z
N MET A 1 23.28 46.72 -1.33
CA MET A 1 22.90 46.22 0.02
C MET A 1 23.21 44.74 0.07
N ALA A 2 24.18 44.36 0.90
CA ALA A 2 24.66 42.99 1.07
C ALA A 2 23.52 42.07 1.50
N ALA A 3 23.19 41.07 0.67
CA ALA A 3 22.29 40.00 1.06
C ALA A 3 22.98 39.20 2.16
N ALA A 4 22.39 39.17 3.36
CA ALA A 4 22.88 38.42 4.50
C ALA A 4 23.30 37.00 4.08
N GLU A 5 24.62 36.74 4.11
CA GLU A 5 25.20 35.42 3.92
C GLU A 5 24.57 34.48 4.96
N ARG A 6 23.55 33.73 4.55
CA ARG A 6 22.99 32.67 5.38
C ARG A 6 24.09 31.63 5.56
N SER A 7 24.69 31.62 6.75
CA SER A 7 25.56 30.55 7.23
C SER A 7 24.85 29.21 7.00
N LEU A 8 25.31 28.46 5.99
CA LEU A 8 24.76 27.15 5.65
C LEU A 8 25.34 26.12 6.62
N GLN A 9 24.60 25.77 7.67
CA GLN A 9 25.03 24.71 8.58
C GLN A 9 24.97 23.35 7.88
N LEU A 10 26.10 22.64 7.88
CA LEU A 10 26.26 21.32 7.27
C LEU A 10 26.63 20.31 8.36
N PRO A 11 25.67 19.51 8.86
CA PRO A 11 25.95 18.49 9.85
C PRO A 11 27.03 17.52 9.33
N VAL A 12 28.06 17.31 10.14
CA VAL A 12 29.12 16.34 9.84
C VAL A 12 28.66 14.97 10.32
N VAL A 13 28.60 14.01 9.40
CA VAL A 13 28.24 12.61 9.70
C VAL A 13 29.48 11.81 10.10
N TYR A 14 30.61 12.11 9.46
CA TYR A 14 31.90 11.48 9.73
C TYR A 14 33.03 12.40 9.25
N GLU A 15 34.13 12.45 9.98
CA GLU A 15 35.33 13.16 9.55
C GLU A 15 36.59 12.48 10.08
N ASP A 16 37.58 12.32 9.21
CA ASP A 16 38.95 11.96 9.56
C ASP A 16 39.97 12.85 8.82
N GLU A 17 41.24 12.43 8.81
CA GLU A 17 42.34 13.13 8.15
C GLU A 17 42.15 13.31 6.62
N ALA A 18 41.45 12.40 5.95
CA ALA A 18 41.39 12.30 4.49
C ALA A 18 39.97 12.41 3.92
N LEU A 19 38.93 12.16 4.72
CA LEU A 19 37.53 12.11 4.33
C LEU A 19 36.67 12.99 5.24
N LEU A 20 35.76 13.75 4.63
CA LEU A 20 34.68 14.45 5.30
C LEU A 20 33.35 13.97 4.69
N VAL A 21 32.39 13.63 5.54
CA VAL A 21 31.03 13.24 5.16
C VAL A 21 30.06 14.20 5.81
N VAL A 22 29.19 14.80 5.00
CA VAL A 22 28.16 15.74 5.46
C VAL A 22 26.76 15.22 5.13
N ASP A 23 25.79 15.60 5.96
CA ASP A 23 24.38 15.46 5.63
C ASP A 23 23.92 16.69 4.84
N LYS A 24 23.78 16.54 3.52
CA LYS A 24 23.37 17.62 2.65
C LYS A 24 21.89 17.98 2.89
N PRO A 25 21.54 19.24 3.19
CA PRO A 25 20.15 19.67 3.17
C PRO A 25 19.61 19.71 1.73
N ALA A 26 18.30 19.57 1.55
CA ALA A 26 17.69 19.85 0.24
C ALA A 26 17.60 21.34 -0.04
N GLY A 27 17.41 21.69 -1.31
CA GLY A 27 17.35 23.06 -1.80
C GLY A 27 18.71 23.62 -2.21
N VAL A 28 19.82 23.00 -1.77
CA VAL A 28 21.19 23.50 -2.00
C VAL A 28 21.92 22.62 -3.03
N ALA A 29 22.50 23.24 -4.06
CA ALA A 29 23.34 22.56 -5.03
C ALA A 29 24.68 22.13 -4.40
N VAL A 30 25.27 21.03 -4.86
CA VAL A 30 26.56 20.56 -4.33
C VAL A 30 27.72 21.49 -4.67
N HIS A 31 27.65 22.19 -5.79
CA HIS A 31 28.60 23.20 -6.26
C HIS A 31 27.85 24.30 -7.02
N GLY A 32 28.46 25.48 -7.15
CA GLY A 32 27.94 26.57 -7.98
C GLY A 32 27.71 26.15 -9.43
N GLY A 33 26.62 26.62 -10.04
CA GLY A 33 26.24 26.34 -11.44
C GLY A 33 26.22 27.60 -12.29
N SER A 34 25.72 27.52 -13.52
CA SER A 34 25.64 28.65 -14.47
C SER A 34 24.74 29.82 -14.04
N GLY A 35 24.05 29.74 -12.89
CA GLY A 35 23.16 30.78 -12.37
C GLY A 35 23.09 30.87 -10.84
N GLU A 36 23.88 30.07 -10.11
CA GLU A 36 24.01 30.14 -8.64
C GLU A 36 25.51 30.13 -8.30
N SER A 37 25.97 31.16 -7.58
CA SER A 37 27.40 31.37 -7.28
C SER A 37 27.91 30.56 -6.08
N PHE A 38 27.06 29.80 -5.40
CA PHE A 38 27.40 29.21 -4.10
C PHE A 38 26.64 27.90 -3.83
N GLY A 39 27.34 26.84 -3.44
CA GLY A 39 26.80 25.53 -3.08
C GLY A 39 27.48 24.95 -1.84
N VAL A 40 27.33 23.64 -1.64
CA VAL A 40 27.86 22.94 -0.47
C VAL A 40 29.38 23.02 -0.39
N ILE A 41 30.09 22.82 -1.51
CA ILE A 41 31.56 22.80 -1.50
C ILE A 41 32.14 24.18 -1.21
N GLU A 42 31.52 25.24 -1.74
CA GLU A 42 31.92 26.62 -1.46
C GLU A 42 31.66 26.98 0.01
N ALA A 43 30.51 26.57 0.58
CA ALA A 43 30.21 26.73 2.00
C ALA A 43 31.22 26.01 2.90
N LEU A 44 31.62 24.79 2.54
CA LEU A 44 32.63 24.04 3.29
C LEU A 44 34.01 24.71 3.25
N ARG A 45 34.39 25.28 2.11
CA ARG A 45 35.64 26.05 1.97
C ARG A 45 35.62 27.33 2.81
N GLN A 46 34.47 28.01 2.88
CA GLN A 46 34.29 29.19 3.75
C GLN A 46 34.34 28.83 5.24
N GLN A 47 33.78 27.68 5.64
CA GLN A 47 33.80 27.20 7.03
C GLN A 47 35.15 26.65 7.47
N ARG A 48 35.99 26.21 6.51
CA ARG A 48 37.31 25.61 6.76
C ARG A 48 38.37 26.30 5.89
N PRO A 49 38.63 27.61 6.06
CA PRO A 49 39.56 28.37 5.21
C PRO A 49 41.00 27.85 5.24
N GLN A 50 41.38 27.15 6.32
CA GLN A 50 42.68 26.51 6.50
C GLN A 50 42.84 25.18 5.73
N ALA A 51 41.75 24.62 5.21
CA ALA A 51 41.80 23.36 4.48
C ALA A 51 42.44 23.57 3.10
N ARG A 52 43.62 23.00 2.88
CA ARG A 52 44.35 23.11 1.60
C ARG A 52 43.66 22.41 0.44
N PHE A 53 42.79 21.43 0.72
CA PHE A 53 42.10 20.65 -0.29
C PHE A 53 40.74 20.18 0.22
N LEU A 54 39.69 20.50 -0.51
CA LEU A 54 38.32 20.01 -0.31
C LEU A 54 37.65 19.87 -1.67
N GLU A 55 37.29 18.63 -2.05
CA GLU A 55 36.65 18.32 -3.33
C GLU A 55 35.56 17.27 -3.18
N LEU A 56 34.48 17.40 -3.96
CA LEU A 56 33.34 16.48 -3.94
C LEU A 56 33.71 15.13 -4.57
N ALA A 57 33.47 14.03 -3.85
CA ALA A 57 33.70 12.68 -4.38
C ALA A 57 32.53 12.17 -5.25
N HIS A 58 31.33 12.69 -5.02
CA HIS A 58 30.16 12.46 -5.84
C HIS A 58 29.19 13.64 -5.72
N ARG A 59 28.05 13.55 -6.41
CA ARG A 59 27.00 14.57 -6.40
C ARG A 59 25.68 14.01 -5.91
N LEU A 60 24.87 14.89 -5.35
CA LEU A 60 23.44 14.72 -5.12
C LEU A 60 22.70 15.83 -5.90
N ASP A 61 21.44 15.58 -6.26
CA ASP A 61 20.60 16.63 -6.85
C ASP A 61 20.34 17.74 -5.81
N ARG A 62 20.01 18.95 -6.29
CA ARG A 62 19.70 20.11 -5.44
C ARG A 62 18.64 19.79 -4.37
N GLU A 63 17.57 19.12 -4.78
CA GLU A 63 16.44 18.75 -3.91
C GLU A 63 16.62 17.43 -3.15
N THR A 64 17.67 16.66 -3.43
CA THR A 64 17.98 15.44 -2.68
C THR A 64 18.76 15.80 -1.42
N SER A 65 18.41 15.20 -0.29
CA SER A 65 19.18 15.34 0.97
C SER A 65 19.98 14.09 1.31
N GLY A 66 20.87 14.16 2.30
CA GLY A 66 21.55 12.99 2.86
C GLY A 66 23.06 12.96 2.59
N ILE A 67 23.63 11.78 2.70
CA ILE A 67 25.08 11.52 2.73
C ILE A 67 25.79 12.06 1.48
N LEU A 68 26.75 12.96 1.69
CA LEU A 68 27.64 13.51 0.66
C LEU A 68 29.10 13.42 1.10
N LEU A 69 29.94 12.74 0.31
CA LEU A 69 31.36 12.56 0.60
C LEU A 69 32.21 13.66 -0.05
N VAL A 70 33.17 14.17 0.73
CA VAL A 70 34.15 15.21 0.37
C VAL A 70 35.54 14.70 0.71
N GLY A 71 36.43 14.66 -0.28
CA GLY A 71 37.83 14.33 -0.08
C GLY A 71 38.61 15.51 0.50
N LYS A 72 39.31 15.29 1.61
CA LYS A 72 40.28 16.23 2.21
C LYS A 72 41.70 16.03 1.67
N LYS A 73 41.95 14.93 0.96
CA LYS A 73 43.20 14.62 0.27
C LYS A 73 42.93 14.13 -1.15
N ARG A 74 43.82 14.46 -2.09
CA ARG A 74 43.71 14.02 -3.50
C ARG A 74 43.74 12.50 -3.65
N SER A 75 44.55 11.81 -2.84
CA SER A 75 44.62 10.33 -2.82
C SER A 75 43.27 9.70 -2.45
N MET A 76 42.59 10.23 -1.44
CA MET A 76 41.24 9.79 -1.05
C MET A 76 40.23 10.02 -2.18
N LEU A 77 40.24 11.20 -2.80
CA LEU A 77 39.32 11.52 -3.90
C LEU A 77 39.47 10.56 -5.09
N LEU A 78 40.71 10.26 -5.50
CA LEU A 78 41.00 9.34 -6.59
C LEU A 78 40.49 7.92 -6.27
N ALA A 79 40.74 7.44 -5.05
CA ALA A 79 40.30 6.12 -4.61
C ALA A 79 38.76 6.01 -4.54
N LEU A 80 38.06 7.06 -4.06
CA LEU A 80 36.60 7.12 -4.08
C LEU A 80 36.04 7.12 -5.51
N HIS A 81 36.65 7.88 -6.42
CA HIS A 81 36.25 7.88 -7.84
C HIS A 81 36.41 6.51 -8.49
N GLU A 82 37.51 5.81 -8.19
CA GLU A 82 37.74 4.45 -8.67
C GLU A 82 36.67 3.50 -8.12
N MET A 83 36.40 3.53 -6.82
CA MET A 83 35.36 2.72 -6.18
C MET A 83 33.96 2.97 -6.77
N PHE A 84 33.61 4.22 -7.07
CA PHE A 84 32.34 4.56 -7.69
C PHE A 84 32.26 4.17 -9.17
N ARG A 85 33.38 4.10 -9.89
CA ARG A 85 33.44 3.56 -11.26
C ARG A 85 33.39 2.04 -11.27
N ALA A 86 34.08 1.37 -10.35
CA ALA A 86 34.09 -0.09 -10.20
C ALA A 86 32.70 -0.67 -9.95
N GLY A 87 31.81 0.06 -9.25
CA GLY A 87 30.40 -0.34 -9.14
C GLY A 87 29.60 -0.37 -10.45
N ALA A 88 30.11 0.22 -11.54
CA ALA A 88 29.45 0.27 -12.84
C ALA A 88 29.98 -0.76 -13.86
N ALA A 89 31.09 -1.44 -13.58
CA ALA A 89 31.72 -2.43 -14.47
C ALA A 89 32.39 -3.50 -13.61
N GLY A 90 32.10 -4.80 -13.83
CA GLY A 90 32.42 -5.95 -12.97
C GLY A 90 33.87 -6.09 -12.48
N SER A 91 34.28 -5.17 -11.62
CA SER A 91 35.61 -5.01 -11.05
C SER A 91 35.74 -5.81 -9.74
N THR A 92 36.97 -6.15 -9.40
CA THR A 92 37.36 -6.82 -8.15
C THR A 92 37.28 -5.93 -6.92
N VAL A 93 37.14 -4.60 -7.09
CA VAL A 93 36.99 -3.64 -5.99
C VAL A 93 35.55 -3.60 -5.51
N ARG A 94 35.34 -3.80 -4.20
CA ARG A 94 34.00 -3.76 -3.58
C ARG A 94 33.39 -2.37 -3.76
N ALA A 95 32.31 -2.31 -4.54
CA ALA A 95 31.58 -1.07 -4.79
C ALA A 95 30.91 -0.53 -3.52
N ALA A 96 30.80 0.79 -3.41
CA ALA A 96 30.02 1.42 -2.36
C ALA A 96 28.53 1.07 -2.49
N ASP A 97 27.93 0.56 -1.42
CA ASP A 97 26.49 0.34 -1.29
C ASP A 97 25.84 1.68 -0.95
N LYS A 98 25.04 2.22 -1.88
CA LYS A 98 24.41 3.54 -1.77
C LYS A 98 22.90 3.35 -1.73
N ARG A 99 22.30 3.61 -0.57
CA ARG A 99 20.87 3.40 -0.33
C ARG A 99 20.15 4.71 -0.07
N TYR A 100 18.99 4.83 -0.70
CA TYR A 100 18.13 5.99 -0.62
C TYR A 100 16.77 5.57 -0.09
N LEU A 101 16.20 6.36 0.81
CA LEU A 101 14.77 6.32 1.11
C LEU A 101 14.04 7.21 0.12
N VAL A 102 12.99 6.66 -0.49
CA VAL A 102 12.16 7.36 -1.46
C VAL A 102 10.69 7.05 -1.23
N LEU A 103 9.87 8.10 -1.18
CA LEU A 103 8.41 7.97 -1.19
C LEU A 103 7.90 8.17 -2.61
N VAL A 104 7.11 7.23 -3.11
CA VAL A 104 6.56 7.27 -4.47
C VAL A 104 5.04 7.32 -4.45
N ALA A 105 4.47 7.94 -5.48
CA ALA A 105 3.03 7.88 -5.75
C ALA A 105 2.63 6.51 -6.30
N GLY A 106 1.41 6.09 -5.99
CA GLY A 106 0.88 4.78 -6.36
C GLY A 106 1.32 3.66 -5.41
N ARG A 107 0.77 2.47 -5.64
CA ARG A 107 1.10 1.26 -4.89
C ARG A 107 2.11 0.43 -5.68
N TRP A 108 3.30 0.32 -5.12
CA TRP A 108 4.34 -0.59 -5.60
C TRP A 108 4.06 -2.00 -5.08
N MET A 109 4.04 -2.99 -5.96
CA MET A 109 3.60 -4.35 -5.63
C MET A 109 4.75 -5.32 -5.41
N GLU A 110 5.88 -5.10 -6.07
CA GLU A 110 7.00 -6.03 -6.05
C GLU A 110 7.90 -5.81 -4.82
N PRO A 111 8.10 -6.82 -3.95
CA PRO A 111 8.96 -6.68 -2.77
C PRO A 111 10.40 -6.28 -3.11
N LEU A 112 10.89 -6.73 -4.27
CA LEU A 112 12.19 -6.41 -4.83
C LEU A 112 12.09 -6.32 -6.35
N ARG A 113 12.60 -5.24 -6.96
CA ARG A 113 12.61 -5.08 -8.42
C ARG A 113 13.95 -4.52 -8.90
N HIS A 114 14.50 -5.15 -9.94
CA HIS A 114 15.66 -4.62 -10.66
C HIS A 114 15.20 -3.80 -11.87
N VAL A 115 15.64 -2.55 -11.95
CA VAL A 115 15.29 -1.64 -13.05
C VAL A 115 16.55 -1.31 -13.84
N ARG A 116 16.62 -1.83 -15.06
CA ARG A 116 17.77 -1.66 -15.98
C ARG A 116 17.32 -0.91 -17.23
N LEU A 117 17.06 0.39 -17.07
CA LEU A 117 16.57 1.25 -18.14
C LEU A 117 17.63 2.30 -18.48
N PRO A 118 18.13 2.36 -19.73
CA PRO A 118 19.13 3.35 -20.15
C PRO A 118 18.59 4.78 -20.10
N LEU A 119 19.47 5.74 -19.79
CA LEU A 119 19.09 7.13 -19.53
C LEU A 119 19.82 8.11 -20.45
N LEU A 120 19.05 8.92 -21.17
CA LEU A 120 19.53 9.97 -22.07
C LEU A 120 19.28 11.35 -21.46
N LYS A 121 20.30 12.21 -21.48
CA LYS A 121 20.20 13.62 -21.06
C LYS A 121 19.84 14.48 -22.26
N TYR A 122 18.98 15.47 -22.05
CA TYR A 122 18.60 16.44 -23.07
C TYR A 122 18.34 17.83 -22.46
N LEU A 123 18.33 18.86 -23.30
CA LEU A 123 18.04 20.24 -22.93
C LEU A 123 16.66 20.62 -23.45
N LEU A 124 15.84 21.24 -22.60
CA LEU A 124 14.63 21.92 -23.04
C LEU A 124 14.98 23.25 -23.71
N VAL A 125 14.03 23.80 -24.47
CA VAL A 125 14.14 25.14 -25.08
C VAL A 125 14.41 26.22 -24.04
N SER A 126 13.90 26.04 -22.81
CA SER A 126 14.16 26.91 -21.66
C SER A 126 15.59 26.83 -21.09
N GLY A 127 16.44 25.95 -21.62
CA GLY A 127 17.77 25.66 -21.09
C GLY A 127 17.77 24.70 -19.89
N GLU A 128 16.61 24.25 -19.41
CA GLU A 128 16.53 23.27 -18.34
C GLU A 128 17.02 21.88 -18.80
N ARG A 129 17.99 21.31 -18.08
CA ARG A 129 18.47 19.93 -18.33
C ARG A 129 17.48 18.90 -17.77
N ARG A 130 17.02 18.00 -18.64
CA ARG A 130 16.17 16.84 -18.31
C ARG A 130 16.84 15.52 -18.72
N VAL A 131 16.19 14.44 -18.31
CA VAL A 131 16.65 13.06 -18.47
C VAL A 131 15.41 12.20 -18.72
N ARG A 132 15.50 11.26 -19.66
CA ARG A 132 14.43 10.31 -19.99
C ARG A 132 15.00 8.91 -20.18
N VAL A 133 14.15 7.90 -20.10
CA VAL A 133 14.47 6.56 -20.58
C VAL A 133 14.51 6.58 -22.11
N ALA A 134 15.60 6.09 -22.69
CA ALA A 134 15.78 5.97 -24.13
C ALA A 134 16.83 4.91 -24.44
N GLU A 135 16.63 4.11 -25.49
CA GLU A 135 17.49 2.98 -25.86
C GLU A 135 18.95 3.40 -26.15
N ASP A 136 19.13 4.58 -26.75
CA ASP A 136 20.42 5.23 -27.02
C ASP A 136 21.03 5.90 -25.77
N GLY A 137 20.38 5.77 -24.62
CA GLY A 137 20.81 6.31 -23.34
C GLY A 137 21.98 5.53 -22.73
N ARG A 138 22.60 6.11 -21.70
CA ARG A 138 23.63 5.42 -20.93
C ARG A 138 23.01 4.37 -20.02
N ALA A 139 23.57 3.16 -20.00
CA ALA A 139 23.15 2.09 -19.10
C ALA A 139 23.05 2.57 -17.64
N ALA A 140 21.94 2.23 -17.01
CA ALA A 140 21.63 2.58 -15.64
C ALA A 140 20.88 1.43 -14.96
N HIS A 141 21.24 1.14 -13.70
CA HIS A 141 20.65 0.07 -12.90
C HIS A 141 20.37 0.54 -11.47
N THR A 142 19.12 0.42 -11.07
CA THR A 142 18.61 0.66 -9.71
C THR A 142 17.92 -0.59 -9.21
N VAL A 143 18.11 -0.96 -7.94
CA VAL A 143 17.34 -2.01 -7.28
C VAL A 143 16.43 -1.35 -6.27
N PHE A 144 15.13 -1.58 -6.39
CA PHE A 144 14.12 -1.06 -5.46
C PHE A 144 13.65 -2.19 -4.56
N ARG A 145 13.63 -1.94 -3.25
CA ARG A 145 13.01 -2.82 -2.27
C ARG A 145 11.83 -2.09 -1.64
N LEU A 146 10.67 -2.75 -1.61
CA LEU A 146 9.51 -2.24 -0.90
C LEU A 146 9.78 -2.31 0.61
N LEU A 147 9.76 -1.16 1.28
CA LEU A 147 9.85 -1.09 2.74
C LEU A 147 8.46 -1.05 3.36
N ALA A 148 7.55 -0.33 2.71
CA ALA A 148 6.15 -0.28 3.09
C ALA A 148 5.29 0.35 2.01
N ARG A 149 3.98 0.19 2.15
CA ARG A 149 2.96 0.81 1.31
C ARG A 149 1.76 1.21 2.16
N TRP A 150 1.04 2.25 1.73
CA TRP A 150 -0.20 2.67 2.35
C TRP A 150 -1.02 3.51 1.36
N GLN A 151 -2.33 3.31 1.31
CA GLN A 151 -3.26 4.06 0.45
C GLN A 151 -2.73 4.20 -0.98
N ARG A 152 -2.23 5.40 -1.33
CA ARG A 152 -1.73 5.78 -2.66
C ARG A 152 -0.22 6.02 -2.70
N PHE A 153 0.53 5.48 -1.73
CA PHE A 153 1.98 5.67 -1.64
C PHE A 153 2.72 4.38 -1.30
N SER A 154 3.98 4.34 -1.73
CA SER A 154 4.94 3.33 -1.31
C SER A 154 6.24 3.96 -0.86
N LEU A 155 6.79 3.47 0.24
CA LEU A 155 8.13 3.76 0.69
C LEU A 155 9.06 2.67 0.17
N LEU A 156 10.05 3.09 -0.60
CA LEU A 156 11.05 2.21 -1.17
C LEU A 156 12.44 2.54 -0.63
N GLU A 157 13.26 1.51 -0.52
CA GLU A 157 14.70 1.66 -0.51
C GLU A 157 15.20 1.52 -1.96
N ALA A 158 15.97 2.49 -2.43
CA ALA A 158 16.62 2.43 -3.73
C ALA A 158 18.13 2.22 -3.55
N GLU A 159 18.63 1.08 -4.00
CA GLU A 159 20.05 0.78 -4.09
C GLU A 159 20.57 1.18 -5.49
N LEU A 160 21.54 2.09 -5.54
CA LEU A 160 22.14 2.55 -6.78
C LEU A 160 23.37 1.73 -7.18
N ARG A 161 23.20 0.86 -8.18
CA ARG A 161 24.32 0.15 -8.82
C ARG A 161 25.09 1.08 -9.77
N THR A 162 24.38 1.96 -10.48
CA THR A 162 24.99 3.05 -11.26
C THR A 162 24.62 4.43 -10.70
N GLY A 163 25.36 5.49 -11.09
CA GLY A 163 25.11 6.86 -10.63
C GLY A 163 24.84 7.84 -11.77
N ARG A 164 23.73 7.70 -12.51
CA ARG A 164 23.34 8.65 -13.57
C ARG A 164 22.52 9.81 -13.00
N THR A 165 22.53 10.95 -13.68
CA THR A 165 21.76 12.14 -13.29
C THR A 165 20.27 11.81 -13.25
N HIS A 166 19.60 12.16 -12.14
CA HIS A 166 18.17 11.92 -11.91
C HIS A 166 17.74 10.44 -12.02
N GLN A 167 18.66 9.47 -11.88
CA GLN A 167 18.41 8.07 -12.19
C GLN A 167 17.19 7.48 -11.46
N ILE A 168 17.16 7.58 -10.13
CA ILE A 168 16.05 7.07 -9.29
C ILE A 168 14.73 7.69 -9.75
N ARG A 169 14.73 9.02 -9.92
CA ARG A 169 13.54 9.82 -10.26
C ARG A 169 12.94 9.42 -11.60
N VAL A 170 13.79 9.30 -12.62
CA VAL A 170 13.35 8.95 -13.99
C VAL A 170 12.95 7.49 -14.10
N HIS A 171 13.67 6.56 -13.45
CA HIS A 171 13.26 5.15 -13.40
C HIS A 171 11.88 5.01 -12.78
N LEU A 172 11.66 5.62 -11.61
CA LEU A 172 10.39 5.56 -10.90
C LEU A 172 9.25 6.24 -11.67
N ALA A 173 9.49 7.42 -12.26
CA ALA A 173 8.50 8.09 -13.10
C ALA A 173 8.14 7.27 -14.35
N HIS A 174 9.12 6.65 -15.01
CA HIS A 174 8.88 5.79 -16.17
C HIS A 174 8.05 4.54 -15.82
N LEU A 175 8.19 4.02 -14.60
CA LEU A 175 7.40 2.91 -14.09
C LEU A 175 6.00 3.31 -13.60
N GLY A 176 5.60 4.58 -13.74
CA GLY A 176 4.31 5.06 -13.25
C GLY A 176 4.25 5.36 -11.75
N HIS A 177 5.39 5.32 -11.05
CA HIS A 177 5.51 5.57 -9.61
C HIS A 177 6.40 6.78 -9.30
N PRO A 178 6.07 7.99 -9.78
CA PRO A 178 6.93 9.16 -9.58
C PRO A 178 7.20 9.45 -8.10
N VAL A 179 8.37 10.05 -7.83
CA VAL A 179 8.75 10.47 -6.47
C VAL A 179 7.80 11.58 -5.99
N ALA A 180 7.27 11.42 -4.78
CA ALA A 180 6.41 12.42 -4.14
C ALA A 180 7.17 13.73 -3.89
N GLY A 181 6.60 14.85 -4.32
CA GLY A 181 7.21 16.18 -4.23
C GLY A 181 8.28 16.46 -5.30
N ASP A 182 8.43 15.60 -6.33
CA ASP A 182 9.34 15.87 -7.45
C ASP A 182 8.73 16.89 -8.42
N GLU A 183 9.32 18.07 -8.52
CA GLU A 183 8.84 19.16 -9.39
C GLU A 183 9.28 19.04 -10.86
N LYS A 184 10.03 18.00 -11.23
CA LYS A 184 10.47 17.80 -12.64
C LYS A 184 9.80 16.62 -13.30
N TYR A 185 9.72 15.50 -12.58
CA TYR A 185 9.22 14.22 -13.07
C TYR A 185 8.02 13.70 -12.28
N GLY A 186 7.57 14.46 -11.28
CA GLY A 186 6.49 14.05 -10.40
C GLY A 186 5.10 14.33 -10.94
N ASP A 187 4.09 13.95 -10.14
CA ASP A 187 2.71 14.35 -10.36
C ASP A 187 2.48 15.74 -9.77
N PHE A 188 2.37 16.74 -10.64
CA PHE A 188 2.18 18.13 -10.25
C PHE A 188 0.86 18.38 -9.51
N ALA A 189 -0.21 17.65 -9.85
CA ALA A 189 -1.50 17.81 -9.18
C ALA A 189 -1.44 17.24 -7.76
N LEU A 190 -0.87 16.05 -7.62
CA LEU A 190 -0.62 15.43 -6.33
C LEU A 190 0.31 16.27 -5.46
N ASN A 191 1.39 16.82 -6.03
CA ASN A 191 2.33 17.67 -5.31
C ASN A 191 1.66 18.92 -4.69
N ARG A 192 0.71 19.55 -5.40
CA ARG A 192 -0.06 20.69 -4.85
C ARG A 192 -0.90 20.28 -3.64
N VAL A 193 -1.47 19.08 -3.66
CA VAL A 193 -2.19 18.54 -2.51
C VAL A 193 -1.19 18.30 -1.39
N LEU A 194 -0.16 17.48 -1.63
CA LEU A 194 0.89 17.09 -0.68
C LEU A 194 1.58 18.26 0.03
N ALA A 195 1.78 19.39 -0.65
CA ALA A 195 2.33 20.60 -0.06
C ALA A 195 1.44 21.17 1.07
N ARG A 196 0.11 21.13 0.90
CA ARG A 196 -0.87 21.48 1.96
C ARG A 196 -0.88 20.46 3.10
N GLU A 197 -0.47 19.23 2.80
CA GLU A 197 -0.37 18.10 3.74
C GLU A 197 0.95 18.07 4.51
N GLY A 198 1.86 19.00 4.23
CA GLY A 198 3.14 19.17 4.90
C GLY A 198 4.36 18.67 4.12
N LEU A 199 4.21 18.00 2.98
CA LEU A 199 5.34 17.61 2.14
C LEU A 199 5.64 18.69 1.09
N LYS A 200 6.57 19.59 1.44
CA LYS A 200 6.93 20.77 0.62
C LYS A 200 8.17 20.61 -0.24
N ARG A 201 8.69 19.38 -0.38
CA ARG A 201 9.92 19.06 -1.11
C ARG A 201 9.90 17.62 -1.57
N MET A 202 10.80 17.29 -2.50
CA MET A 202 11.00 15.93 -2.97
C MET A 202 11.40 14.99 -1.82
N PHE A 203 10.66 13.89 -1.68
CA PHE A 203 10.95 12.83 -0.72
C PHE A 203 11.95 11.84 -1.30
N LEU A 204 13.21 12.30 -1.40
CA LEU A 204 14.35 11.47 -1.77
C LEU A 204 15.53 11.83 -0.86
N HIS A 205 16.02 10.84 -0.12
CA HIS A 205 17.04 11.03 0.89
C HIS A 205 18.08 9.91 0.83
N ALA A 206 19.36 10.27 0.63
CA ALA A 206 20.50 9.36 0.69
C ALA A 206 20.77 8.97 2.16
N SER A 207 20.09 7.92 2.62
CA SER A 207 19.96 7.58 4.03
C SER A 207 21.12 6.75 4.56
N ARG A 208 21.69 5.86 3.74
CA ARG A 208 22.76 4.96 4.17
C ARG A 208 23.78 4.76 3.06
N MET A 209 25.06 4.73 3.45
CA MET A 209 26.16 4.33 2.57
C MET A 209 27.13 3.42 3.31
N CYS A 210 27.45 2.28 2.72
CA CYS A 210 28.48 1.38 3.23
C CYS A 210 29.61 1.26 2.21
N LEU A 211 30.85 1.45 2.65
CA LEU A 211 32.04 1.29 1.83
C LEU A 211 33.22 0.84 2.68
N THR A 212 34.24 0.28 2.05
CA THR A 212 35.55 0.09 2.70
C THR A 212 36.30 1.42 2.69
N HIS A 213 36.82 1.88 3.83
CA HIS A 213 37.60 3.11 3.90
C HIS A 213 38.84 3.00 3.00
N PRO A 214 38.97 3.78 1.90
CA PRO A 214 39.95 3.48 0.85
C PRO A 214 41.42 3.54 1.29
N LEU A 215 41.72 4.29 2.35
CA LEU A 215 43.09 4.44 2.87
C LEU A 215 43.36 3.65 4.15
N ALA A 216 42.32 3.24 4.88
CA ALA A 216 42.45 2.59 6.19
C ALA A 216 41.96 1.13 6.20
N GLY A 217 41.25 0.68 5.16
CA GLY A 217 40.80 -0.70 4.99
C GLY A 217 39.61 -1.13 5.84
N GLY A 218 39.23 -0.39 6.89
CA GLY A 218 38.06 -0.70 7.74
C GLY A 218 36.71 -0.49 7.03
N GLU A 219 35.68 -1.23 7.44
CA GLU A 219 34.30 -1.01 6.95
C GLU A 219 33.76 0.30 7.54
N LEU A 220 33.31 1.20 6.67
CA LEU A 220 32.70 2.47 7.03
C LEU A 220 31.19 2.40 6.73
N ARG A 221 30.38 2.53 7.79
CA ARG A 221 28.91 2.59 7.71
C ARG A 221 28.46 4.00 8.05
N LEU A 222 27.87 4.66 7.06
CA LEU A 222 27.40 6.04 7.16
C LEU A 222 25.87 6.04 7.15
N GLU A 223 25.27 6.80 8.05
CA GLU A 223 23.82 6.98 8.13
C GLU A 223 23.48 8.47 8.30
N ALA A 224 22.48 8.92 7.56
CA ALA A 224 21.85 10.21 7.74
C ALA A 224 20.41 10.00 8.21
N ALA A 225 20.02 10.72 9.26
CA ALA A 225 18.66 10.65 9.78
C ALA A 225 17.70 11.29 8.78
N LEU A 226 16.47 10.75 8.70
CA LEU A 226 15.44 11.34 7.86
C LEU A 226 15.20 12.81 8.29
N PRO A 227 15.36 13.80 7.40
CA PRO A 227 15.27 15.20 7.79
C PRO A 227 13.90 15.54 8.39
N PRO A 228 13.80 16.47 9.36
CA PRO A 228 12.54 16.86 9.99
C PRO A 228 11.43 17.24 9.00
N ALA A 229 11.79 17.85 7.87
CA ALA A 229 10.85 18.21 6.80
C ALA A 229 10.17 16.99 6.15
N LEU A 230 10.85 15.83 6.12
CA LEU A 230 10.28 14.56 5.64
C LEU A 230 9.66 13.76 6.80
N ALA A 231 10.31 13.72 7.96
CA ALA A 231 9.81 13.02 9.15
C ALA A 231 8.53 13.65 9.74
N GLY A 232 8.32 14.94 9.52
CA GLY A 232 7.13 15.68 9.94
C GLY A 232 5.92 15.49 9.03
N PHE A 233 6.10 14.89 7.84
CA PHE A 233 5.04 14.68 6.88
C PHE A 233 3.92 13.83 7.50
N ARG A 234 2.67 14.31 7.42
CA ARG A 234 1.55 13.72 8.18
C ARG A 234 1.33 12.23 7.91
N HIS A 235 1.48 11.81 6.65
CA HIS A 235 1.32 10.42 6.25
C HIS A 235 2.50 9.57 6.71
N TRP A 236 3.72 10.13 6.70
CA TRP A 236 4.88 9.49 7.33
C TRP A 236 4.69 9.27 8.83
N ARG A 237 4.15 10.26 9.57
CA ARG A 237 3.87 10.11 11.00
C ARG A 237 2.75 9.12 11.30
N ALA A 238 1.73 9.04 10.45
CA ALA A 238 0.70 8.02 10.53
C ALA A 238 1.30 6.62 10.28
N PHE A 239 2.13 6.50 9.25
CA PHE A 239 2.86 5.28 8.92
C PHE A 239 3.80 4.83 10.06
N CYS A 240 4.65 5.70 10.61
CA CYS A 240 5.51 5.35 11.74
C CYS A 240 4.74 4.97 13.00
N ARG A 241 3.54 5.54 13.22
CA ARG A 241 2.66 5.09 14.31
C ARG A 241 2.20 3.65 14.06
N ARG A 242 1.73 3.34 12.85
CA ARG A 242 1.36 1.96 12.47
C ARG A 242 2.54 0.98 12.58
N LEU A 243 3.73 1.36 12.11
CA LEU A 243 4.95 0.54 12.26
C LEU A 243 5.35 0.33 13.72
N ARG A 244 5.27 1.36 14.58
CA ARG A 244 5.60 1.21 16.01
C ARG A 244 4.57 0.34 16.74
N HIS A 245 3.30 0.41 16.34
CA HIS A 245 2.29 -0.54 16.81
C HIS A 245 2.53 -1.96 16.26
N ALA A 246 3.07 -2.11 15.04
CA ALA A 246 3.46 -3.41 14.48
C ALA A 246 4.73 -4.00 15.15
N SER A 247 5.73 -3.19 15.48
CA SER A 247 6.98 -3.63 16.12
C SER A 247 6.85 -3.96 17.62
N HIS A 248 5.78 -3.52 18.30
CA HIS A 248 5.50 -3.88 19.70
C HIS A 248 4.46 -5.01 19.85
N ARG A 249 3.94 -5.54 18.73
CA ARG A 249 2.93 -6.62 18.70
C ARG A 249 3.35 -7.78 17.80
N ILE A 250 4.65 -8.10 17.76
CA ILE A 250 5.13 -9.37 17.19
C ILE A 250 4.83 -10.48 18.22
N MET A 251 3.55 -10.81 18.35
CA MET A 251 3.13 -12.20 18.20
C MET A 251 2.47 -12.26 16.83
N ALA A 252 3.02 -13.11 15.96
CA ALA A 252 2.62 -13.23 14.56
C ALA A 252 1.14 -13.63 14.46
N ARG A 253 0.26 -12.65 14.22
CA ARG A 253 -1.12 -12.90 13.81
C ARG A 253 -1.14 -13.35 12.36
N ARG A 254 -1.88 -14.42 12.08
CA ARG A 254 -1.96 -15.03 10.76
C ARG A 254 -2.75 -14.15 9.81
N PHE A 255 -3.81 -13.50 10.29
CA PHE A 255 -4.72 -12.68 9.48
C PHE A 255 -4.81 -11.23 10.00
N GLU A 256 -4.45 -10.28 9.14
CA GLU A 256 -4.60 -8.85 9.40
C GLU A 256 -6.02 -8.36 9.06
N LEU A 257 -6.60 -8.89 7.98
CA LEU A 257 -7.94 -8.55 7.50
C LEU A 257 -8.89 -9.72 7.68
N LEU A 258 -10.03 -9.46 8.31
CA LEU A 258 -11.16 -10.37 8.40
C LEU A 258 -12.32 -9.79 7.59
N VAL A 259 -12.70 -10.49 6.54
CA VAL A 259 -13.82 -10.10 5.66
C VAL A 259 -15.00 -11.01 5.97
N PHE A 260 -16.15 -10.43 6.30
CA PHE A 260 -17.36 -11.16 6.63
C PHE A 260 -18.39 -11.02 5.50
N ASP A 261 -19.10 -12.10 5.17
CA ASP A 261 -20.44 -11.92 4.64
C ASP A 261 -21.38 -11.39 5.73
N TRP A 262 -22.51 -10.82 5.31
CA TRP A 262 -23.49 -10.23 6.19
C TRP A 262 -24.63 -11.19 6.52
N ASP A 263 -25.46 -11.50 5.52
CA ASP A 263 -26.61 -12.40 5.64
C ASP A 263 -26.14 -13.84 5.86
N GLY A 264 -26.70 -14.54 6.84
CA GLY A 264 -26.33 -15.93 7.14
C GLY A 264 -25.00 -16.10 7.89
N THR A 265 -24.20 -15.04 7.99
CA THR A 265 -22.91 -15.05 8.72
C THR A 265 -22.93 -14.21 10.00
N LEU A 266 -23.33 -12.94 9.92
CA LEU A 266 -23.48 -12.04 11.08
C LEU A 266 -24.95 -11.76 11.41
N LEU A 267 -25.81 -11.72 10.40
CA LEU A 267 -27.24 -11.47 10.51
C LEU A 267 -28.02 -12.77 10.29
N ASP A 268 -28.96 -13.09 11.19
CA ASP A 268 -29.87 -14.21 11.01
C ASP A 268 -31.02 -13.80 10.08
N SER A 269 -30.84 -14.04 8.79
CA SER A 269 -31.76 -13.59 7.73
C SER A 269 -32.34 -14.72 6.89
N ALA A 270 -31.90 -15.97 7.10
CA ALA A 270 -32.20 -17.06 6.17
C ALA A 270 -33.70 -17.34 6.07
N ALA A 271 -34.40 -17.43 7.20
CA ALA A 271 -35.84 -17.64 7.23
C ALA A 271 -36.61 -16.48 6.58
N ALA A 272 -36.22 -15.24 6.87
CA ALA A 272 -36.87 -14.06 6.31
C ALA A 272 -36.71 -13.95 4.79
N ILE A 273 -35.56 -14.36 4.24
CA ILE A 273 -35.33 -14.39 2.79
C ILE A 273 -36.25 -15.42 2.13
N VAL A 274 -36.36 -16.63 2.71
CA VAL A 274 -37.25 -17.69 2.21
C VAL A 274 -38.72 -17.26 2.25
N ASP A 275 -39.14 -16.63 3.36
CA ASP A 275 -40.50 -16.10 3.53
C ASP A 275 -40.79 -15.01 2.50
N ALA A 276 -39.86 -14.08 2.27
CA ALA A 276 -40.01 -12.98 1.33
C ALA A 276 -40.12 -13.49 -0.12
N ILE A 277 -39.32 -14.48 -0.51
CA ILE A 277 -39.42 -15.13 -1.84
C ILE A 277 -40.77 -15.83 -1.98
N SER A 278 -41.19 -16.58 -0.96
CA SER A 278 -42.47 -17.30 -0.99
C SER A 278 -43.67 -16.35 -1.05
N ALA A 279 -43.62 -15.23 -0.33
CA ALA A 279 -44.63 -14.18 -0.40
C ALA A 279 -44.66 -13.48 -1.76
N ALA A 280 -43.49 -13.17 -2.33
CA ALA A 280 -43.38 -12.59 -3.67
C ALA A 280 -43.92 -13.52 -4.77
N CYS A 281 -43.67 -14.84 -4.66
CA CYS A 281 -44.26 -15.82 -5.56
C CYS A 281 -45.79 -15.85 -5.46
N ARG A 282 -46.33 -15.82 -4.23
CA ARG A 282 -47.79 -15.79 -4.01
C ARG A 282 -48.45 -14.57 -4.63
N ASP A 283 -47.83 -13.40 -4.55
CA ASP A 283 -48.39 -12.18 -5.17
C ASP A 283 -48.42 -12.21 -6.70
N LEU A 284 -47.58 -13.05 -7.31
CA LEU A 284 -47.44 -13.18 -8.76
C LEU A 284 -48.08 -14.47 -9.31
N ASP A 285 -48.85 -15.17 -8.47
CA ASP A 285 -49.47 -16.46 -8.78
C ASP A 285 -48.44 -17.50 -9.29
N LEU A 286 -47.23 -17.48 -8.70
CA LEU A 286 -46.15 -18.41 -8.99
C LEU A 286 -46.05 -19.49 -7.90
N PRO A 287 -45.73 -20.75 -8.26
CA PRO A 287 -45.41 -21.76 -7.27
C PRO A 287 -44.14 -21.35 -6.50
N PRO A 288 -44.15 -21.36 -5.16
CA PRO A 288 -42.95 -21.06 -4.39
C PRO A 288 -41.88 -22.15 -4.60
N PRO A 289 -40.60 -21.78 -4.68
CA PRO A 289 -39.51 -22.75 -4.78
C PRO A 289 -39.37 -23.57 -3.49
N PRO A 290 -38.77 -24.77 -3.55
CA PRO A 290 -38.38 -25.51 -2.34
C PRO A 290 -37.50 -24.67 -1.42
N ALA A 291 -37.67 -24.79 -0.10
CA ALA A 291 -36.96 -23.98 0.90
C ALA A 291 -35.43 -24.04 0.75
N GLU A 292 -34.89 -25.21 0.40
CA GLU A 292 -33.44 -25.39 0.14
C GLU A 292 -32.95 -24.47 -0.99
N ARG A 293 -33.68 -24.42 -2.11
CA ARG A 293 -33.34 -23.57 -3.25
C ARG A 293 -33.53 -22.09 -2.95
N ALA A 294 -34.54 -21.76 -2.14
CA ALA A 294 -34.75 -20.39 -1.66
C ALA A 294 -33.65 -19.93 -0.67
N ARG A 295 -32.99 -20.84 0.06
CA ARG A 295 -31.84 -20.50 0.91
C ARG A 295 -30.55 -20.33 0.11
N HIS A 296 -30.37 -21.10 -0.96
CA HIS A 296 -29.19 -21.03 -1.85
C HIS A 296 -29.04 -19.69 -2.60
N VAL A 297 -30.01 -18.79 -2.48
CA VAL A 297 -29.94 -17.45 -3.07
C VAL A 297 -29.12 -16.46 -2.23
N ILE A 298 -28.82 -16.81 -0.99
CA ILE A 298 -28.06 -15.97 -0.05
C ILE A 298 -26.62 -15.86 -0.59
N GLY A 299 -26.02 -14.68 -0.48
CA GLY A 299 -24.69 -14.39 -1.02
C GLY A 299 -24.65 -14.00 -2.51
N LEU A 300 -25.74 -14.18 -3.28
CA LEU A 300 -25.84 -13.73 -4.68
C LEU A 300 -26.43 -12.31 -4.79
N GLY A 301 -26.16 -11.64 -5.91
CA GLY A 301 -26.89 -10.43 -6.28
C GLY A 301 -28.37 -10.73 -6.50
N LEU A 302 -29.27 -9.81 -6.12
CA LEU A 302 -30.71 -10.06 -6.06
C LEU A 302 -31.32 -10.66 -7.34
N ARG A 303 -30.87 -10.23 -8.53
CA ARG A 303 -31.37 -10.77 -9.79
C ARG A 303 -30.93 -12.22 -9.99
N ASP A 304 -29.64 -12.50 -9.79
CA ASP A 304 -29.04 -13.83 -9.93
C ASP A 304 -29.66 -14.81 -8.92
N ALA A 305 -29.86 -14.34 -7.69
CA ALA A 305 -30.58 -15.02 -6.61
C ALA A 305 -31.97 -15.50 -7.04
N LEU A 306 -32.80 -14.60 -7.58
CA LEU A 306 -34.16 -14.94 -7.99
C LEU A 306 -34.20 -15.82 -9.24
N GLN A 307 -33.23 -15.66 -10.16
CA GLN A 307 -33.06 -16.57 -11.31
C GLN A 307 -32.70 -17.99 -10.87
N HIS A 308 -31.87 -18.13 -9.85
CA HIS A 308 -31.56 -19.44 -9.28
C HIS A 308 -32.78 -20.08 -8.59
N ALA A 309 -33.57 -19.27 -7.87
CA ALA A 309 -34.78 -19.74 -7.20
C ALA A 309 -35.86 -20.21 -8.19
N LEU A 310 -36.11 -19.45 -9.25
CA LEU A 310 -37.18 -19.68 -10.23
C LEU A 310 -36.63 -19.67 -11.68
N PRO A 311 -35.79 -20.65 -12.07
CA PRO A 311 -35.08 -20.62 -13.36
C PRO A 311 -36.01 -20.64 -14.57
N ASP A 312 -37.18 -21.25 -14.44
CA ASP A 312 -38.16 -21.40 -15.51
C ASP A 312 -39.04 -20.14 -15.71
N LEU A 313 -38.84 -19.10 -14.89
CA LEU A 313 -39.59 -17.85 -15.01
C LEU A 313 -39.15 -17.06 -16.26
N PRO A 314 -40.08 -16.60 -17.13
CA PRO A 314 -39.74 -15.78 -18.28
C PRO A 314 -39.00 -14.50 -17.90
N GLU A 315 -38.02 -14.09 -18.71
CA GLU A 315 -37.14 -12.96 -18.37
C GLU A 315 -37.91 -11.65 -18.07
N SER A 316 -39.02 -11.44 -18.77
CA SER A 316 -39.90 -10.27 -18.61
C SER A 316 -40.58 -10.18 -17.24
N ARG A 317 -40.66 -11.27 -16.47
CA ARG A 317 -41.34 -11.31 -15.17
C ARG A 317 -40.41 -11.10 -13.97
N TYR A 318 -39.09 -11.21 -14.13
CA TYR A 318 -38.13 -10.98 -13.03
C TYR A 318 -38.21 -9.57 -12.42
N PRO A 319 -38.42 -8.47 -13.18
CA PRO A 319 -38.58 -7.15 -12.57
C PRO A 319 -39.74 -7.09 -11.56
N GLN A 320 -40.87 -7.71 -11.87
CA GLN A 320 -42.02 -7.78 -10.96
C GLN A 320 -41.71 -8.60 -9.71
N LEU A 321 -41.00 -9.72 -9.87
CA LEU A 321 -40.57 -10.57 -8.76
C LEU A 321 -39.59 -9.85 -7.83
N VAL A 322 -38.63 -9.12 -8.40
CA VAL A 322 -37.69 -8.27 -7.64
C VAL A 322 -38.43 -7.24 -6.80
N ASP A 323 -39.43 -6.56 -7.37
CA ASP A 323 -40.20 -5.55 -6.68
C ASP A 323 -41.05 -6.14 -5.54
N ARG A 324 -41.72 -7.28 -5.77
CA ARG A 324 -42.48 -7.96 -4.71
C ARG A 324 -41.59 -8.52 -3.61
N TYR A 325 -40.43 -9.09 -3.97
CA TYR A 325 -39.44 -9.52 -2.99
C TYR A 325 -38.97 -8.35 -2.11
N ARG A 326 -38.58 -7.23 -2.73
CA ARG A 326 -38.15 -6.03 -1.99
C ARG A 326 -39.24 -5.54 -1.05
N HIS A 327 -40.50 -5.53 -1.48
CA HIS A 327 -41.62 -5.14 -0.64
C HIS A 327 -41.71 -5.99 0.64
N HIS A 328 -41.71 -7.33 0.51
CA HIS A 328 -41.82 -8.23 1.66
C HIS A 328 -40.57 -8.23 2.55
N TYR A 329 -39.39 -8.17 1.96
CA TYR A 329 -38.15 -8.14 2.72
C TYR A 329 -38.00 -6.83 3.51
N LEU A 330 -38.25 -5.67 2.88
CA LEU A 330 -38.15 -4.38 3.55
C LEU A 330 -39.21 -4.20 4.64
N ALA A 331 -40.39 -4.80 4.48
CA ALA A 331 -41.44 -4.75 5.51
C ALA A 331 -40.99 -5.42 6.81
N ARG A 332 -40.06 -6.37 6.76
CA ARG A 332 -39.60 -7.18 7.91
C ARG A 332 -38.12 -7.00 8.25
N ASP A 333 -37.40 -6.14 7.53
CA ASP A 333 -35.96 -5.85 7.73
C ASP A 333 -35.66 -5.46 9.19
N HIS A 334 -36.53 -4.65 9.79
CA HIS A 334 -36.41 -4.22 11.19
C HIS A 334 -36.60 -5.35 12.24
N GLU A 335 -37.13 -6.51 11.84
CA GLU A 335 -37.26 -7.69 12.72
C GLU A 335 -35.97 -8.51 12.73
N LEU A 336 -35.07 -8.32 11.76
CA LEU A 336 -33.84 -9.09 11.61
C LEU A 336 -32.87 -8.79 12.75
N GLN A 337 -32.35 -9.86 13.37
CA GLN A 337 -31.42 -9.78 14.47
C GLN A 337 -30.04 -10.30 14.05
N LEU A 338 -29.01 -9.77 14.68
CA LEU A 338 -27.69 -10.39 14.63
C LEU A 338 -27.73 -11.76 15.30
N PHE A 339 -26.88 -12.68 14.86
CA PHE A 339 -26.63 -13.90 15.63
C PHE A 339 -26.13 -13.53 17.04
N ALA A 340 -26.56 -14.29 18.04
CA ALA A 340 -26.17 -14.06 19.43
C ALA A 340 -24.64 -14.09 19.58
N GLY A 341 -24.05 -12.99 20.07
CA GLY A 341 -22.60 -12.84 20.22
C GLY A 341 -21.88 -12.12 19.07
N ALA A 342 -22.57 -11.74 17.98
CA ALA A 342 -21.93 -11.16 16.80
C ALA A 342 -21.41 -9.75 17.05
N ALA A 343 -22.17 -8.93 17.78
CA ALA A 343 -21.75 -7.58 18.12
C ALA A 343 -20.50 -7.60 19.01
N GLU A 344 -20.48 -8.50 19.99
CA GLU A 344 -19.36 -8.72 20.91
C GLU A 344 -18.13 -9.19 20.16
N LEU A 345 -18.27 -10.15 19.25
CA LEU A 345 -17.17 -10.65 18.41
C LEU A 345 -16.57 -9.53 17.55
N ILE A 346 -17.39 -8.76 16.85
CA ILE A 346 -16.91 -7.66 15.99
C ILE A 346 -16.19 -6.58 16.83
N ALA A 347 -16.74 -6.21 17.98
CA ALA A 347 -16.10 -5.28 18.90
C ALA A 347 -14.76 -5.81 19.43
N GLU A 348 -14.71 -7.10 19.80
CA GLU A 348 -13.50 -7.78 20.28
C GLU A 348 -12.40 -7.79 19.20
N LEU A 349 -12.73 -8.16 17.97
CA LEU A 349 -11.76 -8.22 16.87
C LEU A 349 -11.23 -6.83 16.50
N SER A 350 -12.11 -5.81 16.53
CA SER A 350 -11.71 -4.42 16.31
C SER A 350 -10.78 -3.92 17.42
N ALA A 351 -11.11 -4.19 18.70
CA ALA A 351 -10.25 -3.85 19.84
C ALA A 351 -8.92 -4.63 19.83
N ALA A 352 -8.95 -5.87 19.34
CA ALA A 352 -7.76 -6.64 19.08
C ALA A 352 -6.91 -6.00 17.98
N GLY A 353 -7.46 -5.17 17.10
CA GLY A 353 -6.75 -4.42 16.06
C GLY A 353 -6.72 -5.10 14.70
N HIS A 354 -7.66 -6.00 14.42
CA HIS A 354 -7.89 -6.50 13.06
C HIS A 354 -8.53 -5.41 12.21
N LEU A 355 -8.20 -5.41 10.92
CA LEU A 355 -9.01 -4.73 9.92
C LEU A 355 -10.23 -5.59 9.65
N LEU A 356 -11.41 -4.97 9.68
CA LEU A 356 -12.69 -5.65 9.45
C LEU A 356 -13.34 -5.08 8.20
N ALA A 357 -13.83 -5.95 7.34
CA ALA A 357 -14.58 -5.57 6.15
C ALA A 357 -15.82 -6.44 5.91
N VAL A 358 -16.74 -5.95 5.08
CA VAL A 358 -17.91 -6.71 4.63
C VAL A 358 -17.86 -6.94 3.12
N ALA A 359 -18.08 -8.17 2.66
CA ALA A 359 -18.31 -8.50 1.26
C ALA A 359 -19.65 -9.22 1.13
N THR A 360 -20.67 -8.56 0.56
CA THR A 360 -22.05 -9.04 0.67
C THR A 360 -22.85 -8.95 -0.62
N GLY A 361 -23.83 -9.85 -0.77
CA GLY A 361 -24.83 -9.85 -1.85
C GLY A 361 -25.88 -8.72 -1.73
N LYS A 362 -25.91 -8.00 -0.61
CA LYS A 362 -26.81 -6.84 -0.41
C LYS A 362 -26.41 -5.67 -1.33
N SER A 363 -27.39 -4.80 -1.59
CA SER A 363 -27.12 -3.46 -2.14
C SER A 363 -26.46 -2.55 -1.11
N ARG A 364 -25.74 -1.52 -1.56
CA ARG A 364 -25.15 -0.47 -0.71
C ARG A 364 -26.15 0.09 0.28
N LEU A 365 -27.31 0.51 -0.21
CA LEU A 365 -28.38 1.06 0.62
C LEU A 365 -28.91 0.03 1.64
N GLY A 366 -28.97 -1.25 1.26
CA GLY A 366 -29.38 -2.33 2.16
C GLY A 366 -28.38 -2.58 3.27
N LEU A 367 -27.09 -2.59 2.95
CA LEU A 367 -26.03 -2.75 3.95
C LEU A 367 -25.97 -1.55 4.90
N GLU A 368 -26.10 -0.32 4.41
CA GLU A 368 -26.10 0.89 5.25
C GLU A 368 -27.22 0.87 6.29
N ARG A 369 -28.44 0.48 5.92
CA ARG A 369 -29.54 0.32 6.87
C ARG A 369 -29.22 -0.75 7.93
N ALA A 370 -28.70 -1.90 7.51
CA ALA A 370 -28.36 -2.98 8.42
C ALA A 370 -27.23 -2.57 9.40
N LEU A 371 -26.21 -1.85 8.93
CA LEU A 371 -25.14 -1.32 9.77
C LEU A 371 -25.63 -0.24 10.74
N GLN A 372 -26.57 0.61 10.33
CA GLN A 372 -27.19 1.61 11.19
C GLN A 372 -28.05 0.95 12.28
N HIS A 373 -28.88 -0.02 11.91
CA HIS A 373 -29.76 -0.72 12.85
C HIS A 373 -28.96 -1.56 13.86
N SER A 374 -27.94 -2.28 13.40
CA SER A 374 -27.08 -3.12 14.25
C SER A 374 -26.07 -2.33 15.09
N GLY A 375 -25.76 -1.09 14.69
CA GLY A 375 -24.71 -0.29 15.32
C GLY A 375 -23.28 -0.74 15.00
N LEU A 376 -23.08 -1.71 14.09
CA LEU A 376 -21.75 -2.25 13.79
C LEU A 376 -20.92 -1.42 12.80
N GLY A 377 -21.54 -0.45 12.12
CA GLY A 377 -20.90 0.41 11.12
C GLY A 377 -19.51 0.94 11.51
N PRO A 378 -19.31 1.52 12.71
CA PRO A 378 -18.03 2.07 13.13
C PRO A 378 -16.86 1.07 13.23
N PHE A 379 -17.13 -0.24 13.32
CA PHE A 379 -16.09 -1.25 13.42
C PHE A 379 -15.53 -1.70 12.07
N PHE A 380 -16.31 -1.53 11.00
CA PHE A 380 -15.91 -1.94 9.65
C PHE A 380 -15.16 -0.81 8.93
N HIS A 381 -14.02 -1.16 8.35
CA HIS A 381 -13.10 -0.24 7.70
C HIS A 381 -13.40 -0.05 6.21
N ALA A 382 -13.99 -1.07 5.57
CA ALA A 382 -14.43 -1.04 4.18
C ALA A 382 -15.56 -2.06 3.94
N SER A 383 -16.29 -1.89 2.85
CA SER A 383 -17.30 -2.88 2.42
C SER A 383 -17.51 -2.87 0.90
N ARG A 384 -17.92 -4.01 0.34
CA ARG A 384 -18.34 -4.15 -1.06
C ARG A 384 -19.69 -4.84 -1.18
N CYS A 385 -20.54 -4.28 -2.03
CA CYS A 385 -21.91 -4.68 -2.27
C CYS A 385 -22.14 -5.15 -3.72
N ALA A 386 -23.19 -5.90 -3.95
CA ALA A 386 -23.49 -6.50 -5.27
C ALA A 386 -23.93 -5.49 -6.34
N ASP A 387 -24.28 -4.26 -5.96
CA ASP A 387 -24.59 -3.17 -6.90
C ASP A 387 -23.37 -2.30 -7.27
N GLU A 388 -22.21 -2.60 -6.67
CA GLU A 388 -20.95 -1.88 -6.91
C GLU A 388 -19.90 -2.76 -7.62
N CYS A 389 -19.98 -4.08 -7.45
CA CYS A 389 -19.08 -5.08 -8.00
C CYS A 389 -19.85 -6.21 -8.69
N PHE A 390 -19.15 -7.03 -9.48
CA PHE A 390 -19.66 -8.34 -9.90
C PHE A 390 -20.05 -9.19 -8.69
N SER A 391 -21.20 -9.86 -8.78
CA SER A 391 -21.70 -10.78 -7.75
C SER A 391 -20.70 -11.90 -7.44
N LYS A 392 -20.77 -12.45 -6.22
CA LYS A 392 -20.07 -13.68 -5.84
C LYS A 392 -20.49 -14.82 -6.81
N PRO A 393 -19.58 -15.70 -7.27
CA PRO A 393 -18.23 -15.95 -6.75
C PRO A 393 -17.11 -15.16 -7.45
N HIS A 394 -17.41 -14.08 -8.16
CA HIS A 394 -16.38 -13.26 -8.80
C HIS A 394 -15.44 -12.63 -7.75
N PRO A 395 -14.11 -12.61 -7.93
CA PRO A 395 -13.16 -12.19 -6.89
C PRO A 395 -13.14 -10.69 -6.60
N GLN A 396 -13.71 -9.85 -7.48
CA GLN A 396 -13.63 -8.38 -7.43
C GLN A 396 -13.92 -7.78 -6.04
N MET A 397 -14.93 -8.26 -5.31
CA MET A 397 -15.23 -7.70 -3.98
C MET A 397 -14.03 -7.83 -3.04
N LEU A 398 -13.37 -9.00 -3.03
CA LEU A 398 -12.18 -9.21 -2.20
C LEU A 398 -10.96 -8.48 -2.74
N GLU A 399 -10.76 -8.47 -4.06
CA GLU A 399 -9.65 -7.74 -4.68
C GLU A 399 -9.69 -6.25 -4.32
N GLU A 400 -10.86 -5.63 -4.43
CA GLU A 400 -11.04 -4.22 -4.09
C GLU A 400 -10.91 -3.95 -2.57
N LEU A 401 -11.36 -4.87 -1.71
CA LEU A 401 -11.19 -4.74 -0.26
C LEU A 401 -9.72 -4.88 0.17
N LEU A 402 -9.00 -5.87 -0.36
CA LEU A 402 -7.56 -6.04 -0.17
C LEU A 402 -6.81 -4.80 -0.64
N ASP A 403 -7.25 -4.21 -1.75
CA ASP A 403 -6.66 -3.02 -2.31
C ASP A 403 -6.90 -1.76 -1.48
N GLU A 404 -8.15 -1.54 -1.06
CA GLU A 404 -8.54 -0.39 -0.24
C GLU A 404 -7.85 -0.41 1.13
N LEU A 405 -7.79 -1.59 1.75
CA LEU A 405 -7.24 -1.78 3.10
C LEU A 405 -5.73 -2.08 3.10
N ALA A 406 -5.14 -2.24 1.92
CA ALA A 406 -3.72 -2.51 1.71
C ALA A 406 -3.20 -3.79 2.42
N VAL A 407 -4.00 -4.86 2.40
CA VAL A 407 -3.65 -6.17 2.97
C VAL A 407 -3.37 -7.16 1.85
N ASP A 408 -2.35 -8.00 2.02
CA ASP A 408 -2.06 -9.10 1.09
C ASP A 408 -3.06 -10.25 1.28
N GLY A 409 -3.47 -10.90 0.19
CA GLY A 409 -4.47 -11.98 0.23
C GLY A 409 -4.12 -13.13 1.19
N GLU A 410 -2.83 -13.46 1.32
CA GLU A 410 -2.31 -14.46 2.26
C GLU A 410 -2.56 -14.11 3.74
N ARG A 411 -2.79 -12.82 4.04
CA ARG A 411 -3.04 -12.26 5.37
C ARG A 411 -4.49 -11.83 5.55
N ALA A 412 -5.38 -12.25 4.65
CA ALA A 412 -6.80 -12.03 4.75
C ALA A 412 -7.56 -13.36 4.91
N LEU A 413 -8.70 -13.29 5.60
CA LEU A 413 -9.61 -14.40 5.78
C LEU A 413 -11.02 -13.98 5.38
N MET A 414 -11.64 -14.71 4.45
CA MET A 414 -13.06 -14.59 4.13
C MET A 414 -13.88 -15.54 5.01
N ILE A 415 -14.83 -15.01 5.75
CA ILE A 415 -15.79 -15.75 6.56
C ILE A 415 -17.16 -15.67 5.90
N GLY A 416 -17.76 -16.81 5.59
CA GLY A 416 -19.06 -16.87 4.93
C GLY A 416 -19.78 -18.20 5.12
N ASP A 417 -21.09 -18.21 4.88
CA ASP A 417 -21.99 -19.35 5.02
C ASP A 417 -22.36 -20.01 3.69
N THR A 418 -21.88 -19.47 2.57
CA THR A 418 -22.21 -19.99 1.24
C THR A 418 -20.98 -20.50 0.50
N THR A 419 -21.20 -21.43 -0.43
CA THR A 419 -20.13 -21.88 -1.34
C THR A 419 -19.66 -20.75 -2.27
N HIS A 420 -20.49 -19.73 -2.49
CA HIS A 420 -20.15 -18.54 -3.26
C HIS A 420 -19.07 -17.70 -2.58
N ASP A 421 -19.12 -17.56 -1.25
CA ASP A 421 -18.10 -16.88 -0.45
C ASP A 421 -16.75 -17.59 -0.55
N LEU A 422 -16.77 -18.91 -0.35
CA LEU A 422 -15.56 -19.72 -0.34
C LEU A 422 -14.93 -19.78 -1.74
N GLN A 423 -15.74 -19.84 -2.80
CA GLN A 423 -15.26 -19.79 -4.17
C GLN A 423 -14.71 -18.40 -4.54
N MET A 424 -15.35 -17.31 -4.07
CA MET A 424 -14.81 -15.95 -4.22
C MET A 424 -13.45 -15.80 -3.55
N ALA A 425 -13.30 -16.32 -2.33
CA ALA A 425 -12.02 -16.34 -1.61
C ALA A 425 -10.94 -17.10 -2.39
N ARG A 426 -11.28 -18.30 -2.89
CA ARG A 426 -10.38 -19.11 -3.71
C ARG A 426 -9.96 -18.38 -4.99
N ASN A 427 -10.89 -17.73 -5.67
CA ASN A 427 -10.61 -16.97 -6.90
C ASN A 427 -9.70 -15.77 -6.62
N ALA A 428 -9.81 -15.15 -5.45
CA ALA A 428 -8.99 -14.02 -5.02
C ALA A 428 -7.66 -14.42 -4.36
N GLY A 429 -7.37 -15.73 -4.19
CA GLY A 429 -6.18 -16.21 -3.48
C GLY A 429 -6.20 -15.91 -1.97
N VAL A 430 -7.40 -15.82 -1.38
CA VAL A 430 -7.63 -15.52 0.04
C VAL A 430 -8.04 -16.80 0.77
N ALA A 431 -7.59 -16.97 2.02
CA ALA A 431 -8.04 -18.08 2.85
C ALA A 431 -9.52 -17.92 3.22
N SER A 432 -10.22 -19.04 3.44
CA SER A 432 -11.63 -18.99 3.84
C SER A 432 -11.93 -19.82 5.08
N LEU A 433 -12.96 -19.42 5.82
CA LEU A 433 -13.54 -20.15 6.94
C LEU A 433 -15.06 -20.22 6.71
N ALA A 434 -15.61 -21.42 6.83
CA ALA A 434 -17.02 -21.69 6.58
C ALA A 434 -17.83 -21.67 7.88
N VAL A 435 -18.99 -21.01 7.86
CA VAL A 435 -19.96 -21.06 8.95
C VAL A 435 -21.20 -21.87 8.53
N ALA A 436 -21.49 -22.95 9.25
CA ALA A 436 -22.52 -23.94 8.88
C ALA A 436 -23.88 -23.71 9.55
N TYR A 437 -24.05 -22.59 10.26
CA TYR A 437 -25.34 -22.15 10.82
C TYR A 437 -26.16 -21.26 9.86
N GLY A 438 -25.62 -20.93 8.69
CA GLY A 438 -26.26 -20.08 7.68
C GLY A 438 -26.98 -20.86 6.57
N ALA A 439 -26.75 -20.46 5.32
CA ALA A 439 -27.57 -20.84 4.18
C ALA A 439 -27.23 -22.21 3.57
N HIS A 440 -25.95 -22.53 3.33
CA HIS A 440 -25.55 -23.73 2.61
C HIS A 440 -25.22 -24.90 3.55
N PRO A 441 -25.49 -26.16 3.14
CA PRO A 441 -25.23 -27.32 3.97
C PRO A 441 -23.72 -27.57 4.17
N ALA A 442 -23.36 -28.03 5.37
CA ALA A 442 -21.97 -28.30 5.78
C ALA A 442 -21.16 -29.11 4.75
N ALA A 443 -21.76 -30.16 4.17
CA ALA A 443 -21.09 -31.01 3.18
C ALA A 443 -20.68 -30.24 1.90
N ALA A 444 -21.48 -29.28 1.46
CA ALA A 444 -21.15 -28.45 0.30
C ALA A 444 -20.04 -27.45 0.63
N LEU A 445 -20.03 -26.92 1.85
CA LEU A 445 -18.97 -26.03 2.34
C LEU A 445 -17.63 -26.78 2.47
N ASP A 446 -17.64 -28.00 3.00
CA ASP A 446 -16.44 -28.84 3.16
C ASP A 446 -15.77 -29.16 1.81
N ALA A 447 -16.57 -29.33 0.74
CA ALA A 447 -16.06 -29.55 -0.61
C ALA A 447 -15.21 -28.38 -1.14
N MET A 448 -15.38 -27.18 -0.58
CA MET A 448 -14.60 -25.98 -0.93
C MET A 448 -13.25 -25.89 -0.20
N GLN A 449 -12.97 -26.84 0.71
CA GLN A 449 -11.73 -26.91 1.50
C GLN A 449 -11.42 -25.63 2.31
N PRO A 450 -12.37 -25.11 3.10
CA PRO A 450 -12.08 -23.99 4.01
C PRO A 450 -11.06 -24.41 5.08
N LEU A 451 -10.39 -23.45 5.70
CA LEU A 451 -9.44 -23.71 6.79
C LEU A 451 -10.08 -24.38 8.00
N ALA A 452 -11.35 -24.06 8.24
CA ALA A 452 -12.20 -24.69 9.22
C ALA A 452 -13.66 -24.50 8.83
N ARG A 453 -14.51 -25.36 9.36
CA ARG A 453 -15.96 -25.21 9.36
C ARG A 453 -16.46 -25.22 10.79
N VAL A 454 -17.24 -24.22 11.15
CA VAL A 454 -17.83 -24.07 12.48
C VAL A 454 -19.35 -24.13 12.39
N HIS A 455 -20.02 -24.59 13.44
CA HIS A 455 -21.47 -24.80 13.48
C HIS A 455 -22.22 -23.74 14.28
N GLU A 456 -21.52 -22.94 15.08
CA GLU A 456 -22.12 -21.85 15.83
C GLU A 456 -21.18 -20.64 15.87
N LEU A 457 -21.73 -19.45 16.09
CA LEU A 457 -20.94 -18.22 16.16
C LEU A 457 -19.92 -18.24 17.33
N ALA A 458 -20.24 -18.92 18.43
CA ALA A 458 -19.32 -19.11 19.55
C ALA A 458 -18.05 -19.88 19.14
N GLU A 459 -18.19 -20.88 18.27
CA GLU A 459 -17.07 -21.64 17.71
C GLU A 459 -16.24 -20.78 16.75
N LEU A 460 -16.88 -19.92 15.94
CA LEU A 460 -16.17 -18.92 15.13
C LEU A 460 -15.30 -18.02 15.99
N ALA A 461 -15.87 -17.47 17.06
CA ALA A 461 -15.16 -16.60 17.99
C ALA A 461 -13.96 -17.32 18.62
N ALA A 462 -14.15 -18.54 19.10
CA ALA A 462 -13.07 -19.36 19.68
C ALA A 462 -11.96 -19.66 18.66
N TRP A 463 -12.33 -19.97 17.41
CA TRP A 463 -11.37 -20.22 16.35
C TRP A 463 -10.55 -18.98 16.03
N LEU A 464 -11.19 -17.82 15.86
CA LEU A 464 -10.52 -16.55 15.53
C LEU A 464 -9.57 -16.12 16.65
N ARG A 465 -9.95 -16.24 17.93
CA ARG A 465 -9.04 -15.95 19.05
C ARG A 465 -7.75 -16.76 19.04
N THR A 466 -7.82 -17.99 18.51
CA THR A 466 -6.70 -18.94 18.52
C THR A 466 -5.85 -18.83 17.26
N HIS A 467 -6.46 -18.49 16.11
CA HIS A 467 -5.82 -18.63 14.79
C HIS A 467 -5.68 -17.32 14.00
N ALA A 468 -6.33 -16.22 14.41
CA ALA A 468 -6.33 -14.95 13.68
C ALA A 468 -5.16 -14.03 14.01
#